data_AF-A0A485D0X9-F1
#
_entry.id   AF-A0A485D0X9-F1
#
_cell.length_a   1.000
_cell.length_b   1.000
_cell.length_c   1.000
_cell.angle_alpha   90.00
_cell.angle_beta   90.00
_cell.angle_gamma   90.00
#
_symmetry.space_group_name_H-M   'P 1'
#
loop_
_entity.id
_entity.type
_entity.pdbx_description
1 polymer ?
#
loop_
_entity_poly.entity_id
_entity_poly.type
_entity_poly.pdbx_seq_one_letter_code
_entity_poly.pdbx_strand_id
1 'polypeptide(L)' 'MLDNSRLRIAIQKSGRLSEDSRELLSRCGIKVNLHTQRLIALAENMPIDISACPR' A
#
# COMPACT_ATOMS: atom_id res chain seq x y z
N MET A 1 13.57 11.85 -14.78
CA MET A 1 13.73 12.31 -13.39
C MET A 1 12.64 11.63 -12.57
N LEU A 2 12.99 10.57 -11.85
CA LEU A 2 12.02 9.86 -10.99
C LEU A 2 11.66 10.83 -9.86
N ASP A 3 10.39 11.22 -9.80
CA ASP A 3 9.85 12.01 -8.69
C ASP A 3 10.00 11.17 -7.41
N ASN A 4 11.17 11.31 -6.78
CA ASN A 4 11.65 10.52 -5.65
C ASN A 4 10.93 10.89 -4.35
N SER A 5 9.89 11.73 -4.42
CA SER A 5 9.20 12.25 -3.25
C SER A 5 8.10 11.30 -2.75
N ARG A 6 7.80 10.22 -3.49
CA ARG A 6 6.76 9.25 -3.11
C ARG A 6 7.35 7.96 -2.57
N LEU A 7 7.05 7.67 -1.31
CA LEU A 7 7.47 6.46 -0.61
C LEU A 7 6.72 5.26 -1.20
N ARG A 8 7.43 4.30 -1.81
CA ARG A 8 6.81 3.10 -2.37
C ARG A 8 6.92 1.93 -1.41
N ILE A 9 5.79 1.39 -0.96
CA ILE A 9 5.72 0.27 0.00
C ILE A 9 5.14 -0.94 -0.71
N ALA A 10 5.85 -2.07 -0.70
CA ALA A 10 5.30 -3.33 -1.20
C ALA A 10 4.64 -4.12 -0.06
N ILE A 11 3.37 -4.49 -0.20
CA ILE A 11 2.66 -5.37 0.74
C ILE A 11 2.24 -6.67 0.05
N GLN A 12 2.08 -7.75 0.79
CA GLN A 12 1.57 -9.00 0.23
C GLN A 12 0.07 -8.84 -0.14
N LYS A 13 -0.31 -9.29 -1.35
CA LYS A 13 -1.72 -9.23 -1.80
C LYS A 13 -2.58 -10.32 -1.16
N SER A 14 -2.02 -11.51 -1.00
CA SER A 14 -2.71 -12.70 -0.51
C SER A 14 -1.74 -13.58 0.27
N GLY A 15 -2.10 -13.93 1.50
CA GLY A 15 -1.25 -14.65 2.44
C GLY A 15 -1.45 -14.14 3.87
N ARG A 16 -0.81 -14.79 4.85
CA ARG A 16 -1.03 -14.50 6.28
C ARG A 16 -0.78 -13.04 6.69
N LEU A 17 0.12 -12.34 5.99
CA LEU A 17 0.53 -10.98 6.37
C LEU A 17 -0.29 -9.89 5.68
N SER A 18 -1.23 -10.23 4.81
CA SER A 18 -1.97 -9.25 4.01
C SER A 18 -2.93 -8.41 4.87
N GLU A 19 -3.62 -9.06 5.81
CA GLU A 19 -4.56 -8.41 6.72
C GLU A 19 -3.81 -7.59 7.79
N ASP A 20 -2.80 -8.17 8.44
CA ASP A 20 -1.93 -7.47 9.40
C ASP A 20 -1.27 -6.22 8.78
N SER A 21 -0.77 -6.31 7.55
CA SER A 21 -0.15 -5.16 6.87
C SER A 21 -1.17 -4.05 6.61
N ARG A 22 -2.39 -4.41 6.20
CA ARG A 22 -3.48 -3.43 6.02
C ARG A 22 -3.90 -2.80 7.32
N GLU A 23 -3.96 -3.57 8.40
CA GLU A 23 -4.33 -3.09 9.71
C GLU A 23 -3.27 -2.13 10.26
N LEU A 24 -1.98 -2.44 10.12
CA LEU A 24 -0.88 -1.54 10.49
C LEU A 24 -0.92 -0.21 9.72
N LEU A 25 -1.19 -0.25 8.41
CA LEU A 25 -1.34 0.95 7.60
C LEU A 25 -2.53 1.80 8.08
N SER A 26 -3.65 1.16 8.40
CA SER A 26 -4.84 1.81 8.97
C SER A 26 -4.54 2.43 10.35
N ARG A 27 -3.82 1.71 11.23
CA ARG A 27 -3.37 2.20 12.55
C ARG A 27 -2.39 3.36 12.44
N CYS A 28 -1.55 3.39 11.40
CA CYS A 28 -0.70 4.53 11.07
C CYS A 28 -1.47 5.74 10.53
N GLY A 29 -2.80 5.65 10.36
CA GLY A 29 -3.62 6.71 9.78
C GLY A 29 -3.45 6.87 8.27
N ILE A 30 -2.82 5.88 7.61
CA ILE A 30 -2.61 5.88 6.16
C ILE A 30 -3.88 5.31 5.52
N LYS A 31 -4.75 6.20 5.04
CA LYS A 31 -5.91 5.81 4.24
C LYS A 31 -5.45 5.39 2.85
N VAL A 32 -5.51 4.09 2.59
CA VAL A 32 -5.14 3.48 1.31
C VAL A 32 -6.31 2.69 0.75
N ASN A 33 -6.75 3.09 -0.43
CA ASN A 33 -7.81 2.41 -1.16
C ASN A 33 -7.24 1.24 -1.96
N LEU A 34 -6.90 0.16 -1.25
CA LEU A 34 -6.47 -1.11 -1.81
C LEU A 34 -7.69 -1.87 -2.39
N HIS A 35 -8.10 -1.49 -3.60
CA HIS A 35 -9.06 -2.25 -4.39
C HIS A 35 -8.39 -3.49 -4.99
N THR A 36 -9.01 -4.66 -4.86
CA THR A 36 -8.53 -5.98 -5.37
C THR A 36 -8.07 -5.97 -6.84
N GLN A 37 -8.56 -5.03 -7.64
CA GLN A 37 -8.25 -4.88 -9.07
C GLN A 37 -6.99 -4.06 -9.37
N ARG A 38 -6.48 -3.23 -8.45
CA ARG A 38 -5.27 -2.44 -8.67
C ARG A 38 -4.09 -3.02 -7.89
N LEU A 39 -3.02 -3.31 -8.62
CA LEU A 39 -1.71 -3.71 -8.07
C LEU A 39 -1.03 -2.57 -7.30
N ILE A 40 -1.49 -1.33 -7.49
CA ILE A 40 -0.93 -0.13 -6.88
C ILE A 40 -2.08 0.67 -6.26
N ALA A 41 -1.99 0.93 -4.95
CA ALA A 41 -2.88 1.80 -4.20
C ALA A 41 -2.15 3.06 -3.80
N LEU A 42 -2.68 4.21 -4.22
CA LEU A 42 -2.17 5.51 -3.83
C LEU A 42 -2.79 5.88 -2.48
N ALA A 43 -1.96 6.30 -1.53
CA ALA A 43 -2.44 6.89 -0.31
C ALA A 43 -2.99 8.29 -0.61
N GLU A 44 -4.20 8.58 -0.11
CA GLU A 44 -4.86 9.87 -0.33
C GLU A 44 -4.31 10.97 0.59
N ASN A 45 -3.69 10.60 1.71
CA ASN A 45 -3.25 11.53 2.76
C ASN A 45 -1.74 11.81 2.77
N MET A 46 -0.94 10.98 2.11
CA MET A 46 0.52 11.08 2.10
C MET A 46 1.08 10.69 0.73
N PRO A 47 2.28 11.15 0.35
CA PRO A 47 2.94 10.73 -0.88
C PRO A 47 3.45 9.28 -0.75
N ILE A 48 2.54 8.31 -0.61
CA ILE A 48 2.86 6.88 -0.44
C ILE A 48 2.16 6.08 -1.55
N ASP A 49 2.93 5.22 -2.20
CA ASP A 49 2.49 4.31 -3.26
C ASP A 49 2.58 2.88 -2.74
N ILE A 50 1.45 2.21 -2.56
CA ILE A 50 1.41 0.84 -2.01
C ILE A 50 1.25 -0.15 -3.15
N SER A 51 2.26 -0.96 -3.41
CA SER A 51 2.20 -2.02 -4.43
C SER A 51 1.90 -3.37 -3.79
N ALA A 52 0.88 -4.07 -4.27
CA ALA A 52 0.57 -5.43 -3.84
C ALA A 52 1.46 -6.44 -4.58
N CYS A 53 2.32 -7.15 -3.86
CA CYS A 53 3.15 -8.22 -4.41
C CYS A 53 2.28 -9.49 -4.60
N PRO A 54 2.26 -10.08 -5.80
CA PRO A 54 1.50 -11.30 -6.09
C PRO A 54 2.28 -12.60 -5.79
N ARG A 55 3.50 -12.52 -5.25
CA ARG A 55 4.28 -13.71 -4.83
C ARG A 55 3.88 -14.20 -3.45
#